data_AF-A0A165WPV4-F1
#
_entry.id   AF-A0A165WPV4-F1
#
_cell.length_a   1.000
_cell.length_b   1.000
_cell.length_c   1.000
_cell.angle_alpha   90.00
_cell.angle_beta   90.00
_cell.angle_gamma   90.00
#
_symmetry.space_group_name_H-M   'P 1'
#
loop_
_entity.id
_entity.type
_entity.pdbx_description
1 polymer ?
#
loop_
_entity_poly.entity_id
_entity_poly.type
_entity_poly.pdbx_seq_one_letter_code
_entity_poly.pdbx_strand_id
1 'polypeptide(L)'
;MAANQIPEELNAVLVFTTGDLGYACDPLKSRDNLRQHLDGGYLATDDDRRFLQHELADVLNSPQYKKVCSFFHRDPSVLDWYYSMYARESCDEPANAVAAIVCGKETPKGAVVIIKDGPADKWDMLKTEMDVDEVAKTLWYYHKSGVSAQAEFGERTLLRILMSEISGPVEAVNMSWM
;
A
#
# COMPACT_ATOMS: atom_id res chain seq x y z
N MET A 1 -24.54 -27.51 8.08
CA MET A 1 -24.19 -26.25 7.39
C MET A 1 -22.70 -26.06 7.57
N ALA A 2 -21.91 -26.28 6.52
CA ALA A 2 -20.48 -26.03 6.58
C ALA A 2 -20.27 -24.51 6.66
N ALA A 3 -19.54 -24.03 7.66
CA ALA A 3 -19.08 -22.65 7.67
C ALA A 3 -18.16 -22.46 6.46
N ASN A 4 -18.55 -21.62 5.50
CA ASN A 4 -17.64 -21.17 4.46
C ASN A 4 -16.48 -20.46 5.15
N GLN A 5 -15.32 -21.10 5.18
CA GLN A 5 -14.08 -20.44 5.60
C GLN A 5 -13.74 -19.41 4.53
N ILE A 6 -13.75 -18.14 4.90
CA ILE A 6 -13.28 -17.05 4.04
C ILE A 6 -11.75 -17.23 3.95
N PRO A 7 -11.17 -17.25 2.73
CA PRO A 7 -9.72 -17.38 2.58
C PRO A 7 -9.01 -16.17 3.20
N GLU A 8 -8.10 -16.44 4.15
CA GLU A 8 -7.18 -15.45 4.70
C GLU A 8 -5.89 -15.46 3.86
N GLU A 9 -5.59 -14.36 3.17
CA GLU A 9 -4.35 -14.18 2.41
C GLU A 9 -3.46 -13.15 3.12
N LEU A 10 -2.13 -13.32 3.06
CA LEU A 10 -1.17 -12.32 3.53
C LEU A 10 -1.22 -11.11 2.58
N ASN A 11 -2.11 -10.16 2.85
CA ASN A 11 -2.50 -9.09 1.92
C ASN A 11 -2.40 -7.69 2.52
N ALA A 12 -1.90 -7.59 3.76
CA ALA A 12 -1.60 -6.34 4.42
C ALA A 12 -0.22 -6.37 5.10
N VAL A 13 0.31 -5.18 5.40
CA VAL A 13 1.48 -4.99 6.25
C VAL A 13 1.14 -4.00 7.35
N LEU A 14 1.25 -4.46 8.59
CA LEU A 14 1.09 -3.66 9.81
C LEU A 14 2.39 -2.91 10.07
N VAL A 15 2.30 -1.62 10.39
CA VAL A 15 3.45 -0.78 10.68
C VAL A 15 3.32 -0.22 12.08
N PHE A 16 4.17 -0.69 12.97
CA PHE A 16 4.13 -0.38 14.40
C PHE A 16 5.05 0.78 14.79
N THR A 17 4.64 1.53 15.81
CA THR A 17 5.49 2.53 16.43
C THR A 17 6.52 1.87 17.36
N THR A 18 7.58 2.59 17.71
CA THR A 18 8.55 2.14 18.71
C THR A 18 7.90 1.88 20.08
N GLY A 19 6.85 2.62 20.41
CA GLY A 19 6.08 2.41 21.65
C GLY A 19 5.40 1.04 21.68
N ASP A 20 4.83 0.62 20.55
CA ASP A 20 4.10 -0.65 20.42
C ASP A 20 5.01 -1.87 20.61
N LEU A 21 6.27 -1.76 20.19
CA LEU A 21 7.23 -2.86 20.26
C LEU A 21 7.89 -3.01 21.65
N GLY A 22 7.70 -2.04 22.55
CA GLY A 22 8.22 -2.10 23.92
C GLY A 22 9.74 -1.97 24.04
N TYR A 23 10.45 -1.55 22.99
CA TYR A 23 11.89 -1.27 23.03
C TYR A 23 12.25 0.02 22.30
N ALA A 24 13.22 0.77 22.83
CA ALA A 24 13.71 2.01 22.22
C ALA A 24 14.74 1.72 21.13
N CYS A 25 14.27 1.60 19.89
CA CYS A 25 15.12 1.53 18.70
C CYS A 25 14.66 2.57 17.69
N ASP A 26 15.62 3.23 17.05
CA ASP A 26 15.35 4.08 15.89
C ASP A 26 15.04 3.17 14.68
N PRO A 27 13.80 3.22 14.14
CA PRO A 27 13.42 2.39 12.99
C PRO A 27 14.20 2.76 11.73
N LEU A 28 14.74 3.98 11.63
CA LEU A 28 15.39 4.48 10.41
C LEU A 28 16.91 4.31 10.42
N LYS A 29 17.47 3.76 11.50
CA LYS A 29 18.91 3.52 11.65
C LYS A 29 19.45 2.52 10.62
N SER A 30 18.70 1.47 10.32
CA SER A 30 19.06 0.45 9.34
C SER A 30 17.79 -0.13 8.68
N ARG A 31 17.94 -0.76 7.51
CA ARG A 31 16.80 -1.45 6.87
C ARG A 31 16.25 -2.57 7.75
N ASP A 32 17.13 -3.27 8.47
CA ASP A 32 16.73 -4.38 9.32
C ASP A 32 15.96 -3.88 10.55
N ASN A 33 16.33 -2.71 11.08
CA ASN A 33 15.56 -2.02 12.12
C ASN A 33 14.17 -1.64 11.59
N LEU A 34 14.09 -1.03 10.41
CA LEU A 34 12.81 -0.69 9.78
C LEU A 34 11.93 -1.94 9.61
N ARG A 35 12.52 -3.03 9.13
CA ARG A 35 11.81 -4.31 8.90
C ARG A 35 11.20 -4.89 10.17
N GLN A 36 11.82 -4.70 11.34
CA GLN A 36 11.28 -5.14 12.63
C GLN A 36 9.98 -4.42 13.03
N HIS A 37 9.72 -3.24 12.46
CA HIS A 37 8.48 -2.50 12.68
C HIS A 37 7.35 -2.91 11.73
N LEU A 38 7.62 -3.87 10.83
CA LEU A 38 6.66 -4.36 9.86
C LEU A 38 6.25 -5.78 10.20
N ASP A 39 4.96 -6.05 10.20
CA ASP A 39 4.43 -7.41 10.33
C ASP A 39 3.41 -7.72 9.25
N GLY A 40 3.30 -9.00 8.92
CA GLY A 40 2.34 -9.50 7.96
C GLY A 40 0.92 -9.46 8.53
N GLY A 41 -0.02 -8.89 7.77
CA GLY A 41 -1.44 -8.88 8.10
C GLY A 41 -2.23 -9.76 7.14
N TYR A 42 -3.19 -10.49 7.71
CA TYR A 42 -4.17 -11.28 6.96
C TYR A 42 -5.52 -10.60 7.14
N LEU A 43 -6.03 -10.02 6.06
CA LEU A 43 -7.34 -9.39 6.04
C LEU A 43 -8.28 -10.26 5.20
N ALA A 44 -9.50 -10.48 5.69
CA ALA A 44 -10.50 -11.18 4.92
C ALA A 44 -10.88 -10.41 3.65
N THR A 45 -11.08 -11.15 2.56
CA THR A 45 -11.50 -10.57 1.28
C THR A 45 -12.86 -11.10 0.82
N ASP A 46 -13.55 -10.31 0.01
CA ASP A 46 -14.72 -10.75 -0.75
C ASP A 46 -14.32 -11.57 -1.99
N ASP A 47 -15.32 -11.97 -2.78
CA ASP A 47 -15.14 -12.75 -4.00
C ASP A 47 -14.33 -11.99 -5.08
N ASP A 48 -14.29 -10.65 -5.01
CA ASP A 48 -13.51 -9.77 -5.88
C ASP A 48 -12.09 -9.52 -5.31
N ARG A 49 -11.69 -10.24 -4.26
CA ARG A 49 -10.42 -10.05 -3.52
C ARG A 49 -10.25 -8.66 -2.94
N ARG A 50 -11.34 -7.92 -2.72
CA ARG A 50 -11.33 -6.66 -2.00
C ARG A 50 -11.45 -6.95 -0.52
N PHE A 51 -10.76 -6.17 0.29
CA PHE A 51 -10.87 -6.26 1.74
C PHE A 51 -12.31 -5.99 2.18
N LEU A 52 -12.83 -6.82 3.09
CA LEU A 52 -14.15 -6.55 3.68
C LEU A 52 -14.11 -5.23 4.46
N GLN A 53 -15.21 -4.48 4.43
CA GLN A 53 -15.27 -3.11 4.94
C GLN A 53 -14.88 -2.97 6.43
N HIS A 54 -15.07 -4.03 7.23
CA HIS A 54 -14.77 -4.01 8.67
C HIS A 54 -13.33 -4.41 9.01
N GLU A 55 -12.60 -5.05 8.10
CA GLU A 55 -11.26 -5.61 8.37
C GLU A 55 -10.26 -4.52 8.77
N LEU A 56 -10.26 -3.41 8.04
CA LEU A 56 -9.41 -2.26 8.38
C LEU A 56 -9.83 -1.61 9.69
N ALA A 57 -11.13 -1.60 10.01
CA ALA A 57 -11.63 -1.05 11.27
C ALA A 57 -11.20 -1.92 12.46
N ASP A 58 -11.27 -3.24 12.30
CA ASP A 58 -10.88 -4.21 13.32
C ASP A 58 -9.36 -4.16 13.56
N VAL A 59 -8.57 -4.16 12.50
CA VAL A 59 -7.10 -4.10 12.60
C VAL A 59 -6.61 -2.76 13.16
N LEU A 60 -7.22 -1.65 12.75
CA LEU A 60 -6.90 -0.33 13.32
C LEU A 60 -7.57 -0.10 14.67
N ASN A 61 -8.37 -1.05 15.18
CA ASN A 61 -9.17 -0.94 16.38
C ASN A 61 -9.94 0.41 16.44
N SER A 62 -10.56 0.79 15.32
CA SER A 62 -11.28 2.03 15.17
C SER A 62 -12.31 1.96 14.03
N PRO A 63 -13.56 2.36 14.27
CA PRO A 63 -14.57 2.44 13.20
C PRO A 63 -14.27 3.57 12.20
N GLN A 64 -13.41 4.52 12.57
CA GLN A 64 -13.02 5.66 11.76
C GLN A 64 -11.55 5.57 11.38
N TYR A 65 -11.30 5.37 10.10
CA TYR A 65 -9.99 5.33 9.51
C TYR A 65 -9.98 6.07 8.16
N LYS A 66 -8.81 6.55 7.76
CA LYS A 66 -8.62 7.28 6.51
C LYS A 66 -7.39 6.76 5.77
N LYS A 67 -7.42 6.88 4.45
CA LYS A 67 -6.22 6.73 3.63
C LYS A 67 -5.33 7.96 3.85
N VAL A 68 -4.08 7.75 4.24
CA VAL A 68 -3.14 8.82 4.55
C VAL A 68 -2.19 9.13 3.39
N CYS A 69 -1.75 8.10 2.66
CA CYS A 69 -0.96 8.30 1.45
C CYS A 69 -1.08 7.09 0.51
N SER A 70 -0.62 7.29 -0.73
CA SER A 70 -0.35 6.24 -1.70
C SER A 70 1.05 6.44 -2.27
N PHE A 71 1.77 5.35 -2.52
CA PHE A 71 3.13 5.38 -3.03
C PHE A 71 3.41 4.13 -3.87
N PHE A 72 4.29 4.22 -4.86
CA PHE A 72 4.58 3.09 -5.73
C PHE A 72 5.66 2.17 -5.15
N HIS A 73 5.74 0.97 -5.71
CA HIS A 73 6.88 0.09 -5.48
C HIS A 73 8.16 0.75 -6.00
N ARG A 74 9.30 0.49 -5.33
CA ARG A 74 10.60 1.06 -5.74
C ARG A 74 11.02 0.71 -7.17
N ASP A 75 10.50 -0.39 -7.70
CA ASP A 75 10.75 -0.79 -9.09
C ASP A 75 9.96 0.14 -10.02
N PRO A 76 10.63 0.95 -10.87
CA PRO A 76 9.97 1.91 -11.74
C PRO A 76 9.10 1.25 -12.82
N SER A 77 9.29 -0.04 -13.12
CA SER A 77 8.48 -0.77 -14.10
C SER A 77 7.08 -1.13 -13.57
N VAL A 78 6.88 -1.09 -12.24
CA VAL A 78 5.60 -1.42 -11.61
C VAL A 78 4.65 -0.22 -11.72
N LEU A 79 3.78 -0.20 -12.72
CA LEU A 79 2.80 0.87 -12.88
C LEU A 79 1.37 0.41 -12.62
N ASP A 80 1.10 -0.89 -12.73
CA ASP A 80 -0.27 -1.42 -12.64
C ASP A 80 -0.87 -1.41 -11.23
N TRP A 81 -0.04 -1.27 -10.20
CA TRP A 81 -0.46 -1.24 -8.80
C TRP A 81 0.43 -0.33 -7.97
N TYR A 82 -0.06 0.03 -6.79
CA TYR A 82 0.65 0.85 -5.81
C TYR A 82 0.31 0.41 -4.39
N TYR A 83 1.00 0.95 -3.40
CA TYR A 83 0.66 0.79 -2.00
C TYR A 83 -0.25 1.92 -1.52
N SER A 84 -1.26 1.58 -0.74
CA SER A 84 -2.11 2.54 -0.03
C SER A 84 -1.94 2.34 1.48
N MET A 85 -1.75 3.43 2.21
CA MET A 85 -1.58 3.42 3.65
C MET A 85 -2.81 3.99 4.34
N TYR A 86 -3.28 3.31 5.39
CA TYR A 86 -4.42 3.68 6.19
C TYR A 86 -4.04 3.86 7.65
N ALA A 87 -4.65 4.85 8.30
CA ALA A 87 -4.48 5.12 9.71
C ALA A 87 -5.83 5.49 10.34
N ARG A 88 -5.91 5.43 11.67
CA ARG A 88 -7.04 6.00 12.41
C ARG A 88 -7.17 7.50 12.11
N GLU A 89 -8.42 7.99 12.06
CA GLU A 89 -8.65 9.43 11.83
C GLU A 89 -8.20 10.29 13.02
N SER A 90 -8.45 9.80 14.24
CA SER A 90 -8.06 10.44 15.50
C SER A 90 -7.25 9.45 16.34
N CYS A 91 -6.10 9.89 16.85
CA CYS A 91 -5.21 9.07 17.66
C CYS A 91 -4.30 9.94 18.53
N ASP A 92 -4.17 9.57 19.81
CA ASP A 92 -3.31 10.26 20.78
C ASP A 92 -1.93 9.60 20.94
N GLU A 93 -1.65 8.54 20.18
CA GLU A 93 -0.37 7.85 20.19
C GLU A 93 0.76 8.67 19.53
N PRO A 94 2.03 8.28 19.73
CA PRO A 94 3.15 8.94 19.07
C PRO A 94 3.06 8.89 17.54
N ALA A 95 3.73 9.85 16.88
CA ALA A 95 3.86 9.86 15.43
C ALA A 95 4.61 8.60 14.95
N ASN A 96 4.13 7.99 13.87
CA ASN A 96 4.74 6.81 13.29
C ASN A 96 5.91 7.20 12.39
N ALA A 97 7.13 7.02 12.89
CA ALA A 97 8.36 7.40 12.19
C ALA A 97 8.58 6.64 10.87
N VAL A 98 8.06 5.41 10.74
CA VAL A 98 8.13 4.65 9.49
C VAL A 98 7.14 5.23 8.48
N ALA A 99 5.90 5.51 8.89
CA ALA A 99 4.90 6.13 8.03
C ALA A 99 5.34 7.52 7.54
N ALA A 100 6.07 8.28 8.37
CA ALA A 100 6.62 9.59 8.03
C ALA A 100 7.50 9.57 6.76
N ILE A 101 8.09 8.43 6.40
CA ILE A 101 8.91 8.29 5.20
C ILE A 101 8.13 8.68 3.92
N VAL A 102 6.86 8.29 3.85
CA VAL A 102 6.03 8.42 2.64
C VAL A 102 4.86 9.40 2.79
N CYS A 103 4.47 9.75 4.01
CA CYS A 103 3.33 10.64 4.27
C CYS A 103 3.65 12.14 4.19
N GLY A 104 4.92 12.53 4.04
CA GLY A 104 5.31 13.93 3.92
C GLY A 104 4.96 14.75 5.17
N LYS A 105 4.24 15.88 4.99
CA LYS A 105 3.95 16.84 6.08
C LYS A 105 2.94 16.33 7.12
N GLU A 106 2.05 15.42 6.74
CA GLU A 106 1.02 14.88 7.63
C GLU A 106 1.40 13.46 8.05
N THR A 107 2.26 13.36 9.06
CA THR A 107 2.65 12.05 9.62
C THR A 107 1.50 11.50 10.47
N PRO A 108 1.00 10.28 10.18
CA PRO A 108 -0.02 9.65 11.01
C PRO A 108 0.54 9.28 12.38
N LYS A 109 -0.36 9.27 13.38
CA LYS A 109 -0.07 8.82 14.73
C LYS A 109 -0.51 7.37 14.93
N GLY A 110 0.25 6.64 15.75
CA GLY A 110 -0.01 5.24 16.08
C GLY A 110 0.28 4.26 14.94
N ALA A 111 -0.20 3.04 15.09
CA ALA A 111 -0.07 2.00 14.06
C ALA A 111 -0.80 2.38 12.75
N VAL A 112 -0.23 1.94 11.62
CA VAL A 112 -0.85 2.10 10.29
C VAL A 112 -0.83 0.77 9.53
N VAL A 113 -1.70 0.65 8.54
CA VAL A 113 -1.84 -0.53 7.68
C VAL A 113 -1.46 -0.13 6.25
N ILE A 114 -0.60 -0.92 5.61
CA ILE A 114 -0.28 -0.81 4.18
C ILE A 114 -0.93 -1.97 3.45
N ILE A 115 -1.62 -1.68 2.35
CA ILE A 115 -2.18 -2.68 1.43
C ILE A 115 -1.70 -2.41 0.00
N LYS A 116 -1.78 -3.44 -0.86
CA LYS A 116 -1.75 -3.24 -2.31
C LYS A 116 -3.08 -2.70 -2.79
N ASP A 117 -3.01 -1.77 -3.72
CA ASP A 117 -4.13 -1.06 -4.31
C ASP A 117 -3.86 -0.81 -5.79
N GLY A 118 -4.88 -0.47 -6.57
CA GLY A 118 -4.77 -0.35 -8.01
C GLY A 118 -6.00 0.27 -8.67
N PRO A 119 -5.91 0.52 -9.99
CA PRO A 119 -7.06 0.95 -10.78
C PRO A 119 -8.22 -0.05 -10.67
N ALA A 120 -9.45 0.48 -10.59
CA ALA A 120 -10.65 -0.35 -10.40
C ALA A 120 -10.87 -1.39 -11.52
N ASP A 121 -10.46 -1.06 -12.75
CA ASP A 121 -10.55 -1.91 -13.94
C ASP A 121 -9.48 -3.02 -13.99
N LYS A 122 -8.46 -2.95 -13.12
CA LYS A 122 -7.37 -3.95 -13.03
C LYS A 122 -7.43 -4.79 -11.77
N TRP A 123 -8.44 -4.60 -10.94
CA TRP A 123 -8.54 -5.22 -9.63
C TRP A 123 -8.56 -6.75 -9.70
N ASP A 124 -9.32 -7.31 -10.64
CA ASP A 124 -9.44 -8.78 -10.82
C ASP A 124 -8.11 -9.46 -11.18
N MET A 125 -7.17 -8.69 -11.75
CA MET A 125 -5.84 -9.15 -12.14
C MET A 125 -4.78 -8.86 -11.07
N LEU A 126 -5.12 -8.10 -10.02
CA LEU A 126 -4.19 -7.69 -8.99
C LEU A 126 -3.84 -8.88 -8.09
N LYS A 127 -2.54 -9.15 -7.95
CA LYS A 127 -2.01 -10.05 -6.92
C LYS A 127 -1.86 -9.30 -5.61
N THR A 128 -2.86 -9.47 -4.74
CA THR A 128 -3.00 -8.84 -3.42
C THR A 128 -1.97 -9.30 -2.39
N GLU A 129 -1.35 -10.46 -2.60
CA GLU A 129 -0.30 -10.99 -1.71
C GLU A 129 0.83 -9.97 -1.49
N MET A 130 1.20 -9.80 -0.22
CA MET A 130 2.18 -8.82 0.26
C MET A 130 3.45 -9.51 0.71
N ASP A 131 4.60 -9.04 0.20
CA ASP A 131 5.91 -9.41 0.73
C ASP A 131 6.41 -8.27 1.65
N VAL A 132 6.50 -8.56 2.95
CA VAL A 132 6.92 -7.60 3.97
C VAL A 132 8.35 -7.09 3.73
N ASP A 133 9.24 -7.93 3.20
CA ASP A 133 10.62 -7.53 2.88
C ASP A 133 10.67 -6.60 1.66
N GLU A 134 9.80 -6.80 0.67
CA GLU A 134 9.67 -5.88 -0.47
C GLU A 134 9.09 -4.53 -0.08
N VAL A 135 8.13 -4.50 0.86
CA VAL A 135 7.64 -3.26 1.47
C VAL A 135 8.76 -2.57 2.24
N ALA A 136 9.53 -3.29 3.06
CA ALA A 136 10.66 -2.74 3.81
C ALA A 136 11.70 -2.11 2.88
N LYS A 137 12.07 -2.81 1.80
CA LYS A 137 13.00 -2.31 0.77
C LYS A 137 12.45 -1.07 0.06
N THR A 138 11.14 -1.01 -0.20
CA THR A 138 10.49 0.15 -0.83
C THR A 138 10.48 1.36 0.08
N LEU A 139 10.07 1.20 1.34
CA LEU A 139 10.14 2.27 2.34
C LEU A 139 11.59 2.75 2.55
N TRP A 140 12.55 1.82 2.62
CA TRP A 140 13.96 2.17 2.74
C TRP A 140 14.47 2.96 1.52
N TYR A 141 14.02 2.64 0.31
CA TYR A 141 14.32 3.42 -0.88
C TYR A 141 13.85 4.86 -0.74
N TYR A 142 12.58 5.11 -0.42
CA TYR A 142 12.07 6.48 -0.22
C TYR A 142 12.82 7.23 0.89
N HIS A 143 13.13 6.54 1.98
CA HIS A 143 13.91 7.12 3.08
C HIS A 143 15.32 7.54 2.64
N LYS A 144 16.03 6.71 1.87
CA LYS A 144 17.42 6.99 1.46
C LYS A 144 17.55 7.87 0.23
N SER A 145 16.61 7.81 -0.70
CA SER A 145 16.61 8.67 -1.88
C SER A 145 16.17 10.09 -1.55
N GLY A 146 15.34 10.28 -0.51
CA GLY A 146 14.71 11.55 -0.20
C GLY A 146 13.66 11.97 -1.24
N VAL A 147 13.28 11.07 -2.15
CA VAL A 147 12.25 11.31 -3.15
C VAL A 147 10.90 11.49 -2.44
N SER A 148 10.16 12.51 -2.85
CA SER A 148 8.79 12.71 -2.38
C SER A 148 7.89 11.62 -2.97
N ALA A 149 7.40 10.73 -2.11
CA ALA A 149 6.44 9.70 -2.50
C ALA A 149 5.20 10.29 -3.17
N GLN A 150 4.73 11.46 -2.71
CA GLN A 150 3.60 12.16 -3.33
C GLN A 150 3.92 12.64 -4.76
N ALA A 151 5.11 13.20 -4.99
CA ALA A 151 5.49 13.67 -6.31
C ALA A 151 5.67 12.50 -7.28
N GLU A 152 6.39 11.45 -6.86
CA GLU A 152 6.58 10.23 -7.65
C GLU A 152 5.24 9.55 -7.95
N PHE A 153 4.32 9.50 -6.98
CA PHE A 153 2.98 8.96 -7.18
C PHE A 153 2.21 9.72 -8.25
N GLY A 154 2.28 11.06 -8.25
CA GLY A 154 1.66 11.89 -9.29
C GLY A 154 2.25 11.61 -10.68
N GLU A 155 3.57 11.62 -10.81
CA GLU A 155 4.27 11.36 -12.07
C GLU A 155 3.97 9.97 -12.63
N ARG A 156 4.09 8.93 -11.80
CA ARG A 156 3.86 7.54 -12.22
C ARG A 156 2.40 7.25 -12.51
N THR A 157 1.48 7.90 -11.80
CA THR A 157 0.05 7.82 -12.13
C THR A 157 -0.22 8.43 -13.50
N LEU A 158 0.39 9.58 -13.83
CA LEU A 158 0.26 10.19 -15.16
C LEU A 158 0.84 9.29 -16.25
N LEU A 159 2.06 8.76 -16.05
CA LEU A 159 2.68 7.82 -16.99
C LEU A 159 1.79 6.60 -17.25
N ARG A 160 1.21 6.02 -16.19
CA ARG A 160 0.27 4.90 -16.32
C ARG A 160 -0.95 5.24 -17.18
N ILE A 161 -1.57 6.41 -16.95
CA ILE A 161 -2.73 6.86 -17.73
C ILE A 161 -2.35 7.00 -19.20
N LEU A 162 -1.22 7.64 -19.51
CA LEU A 162 -0.75 7.80 -20.89
C LEU A 162 -0.48 6.45 -21.57
N MET A 163 0.10 5.49 -20.86
CA MET A 163 0.35 4.15 -21.41
C MET A 163 -0.95 3.36 -21.67
N SER A 164 -1.99 3.56 -20.85
CA SER A 164 -3.29 2.93 -21.07
C SER A 164 -4.00 3.46 -22.31
N GLU A 165 -3.85 4.75 -22.63
CA GLU A 165 -4.46 5.36 -23.82
C GLU A 165 -3.79 4.92 -25.13
N ILE A 166 -2.48 4.67 -25.10
CA ILE A 166 -1.72 4.19 -26.26
C ILE A 166 -2.06 2.72 -26.59
N SER A 167 -2.61 1.98 -25.63
CA SER A 167 -2.96 0.55 -25.77
C SER A 167 -4.40 0.31 -26.25
N GLY A 168 -5.10 1.35 -26.72
CA GLY A 168 -6.42 1.21 -27.36
C GLY A 168 -6.39 0.31 -28.60
N PRO A 169 -7.53 -0.29 -29.01
CA PRO A 169 -7.55 -1.20 -30.14
C PRO A 169 -7.06 -0.48 -31.40
N VAL A 170 -6.00 -1.02 -32.00
CA VAL A 170 -5.70 -0.78 -33.41
C VAL A 170 -6.85 -1.45 -34.17
N GLU A 171 -7.93 -0.72 -34.41
CA GLU A 171 -8.82 -1.07 -35.52
C GLU A 171 -7.93 -1.08 -36.75
N ALA A 172 -7.58 -2.29 -37.20
CA ALA A 172 -7.02 -2.49 -38.51
C ALA A 172 -8.06 -1.94 -39.49
N VAL A 173 -7.86 -0.68 -39.91
CA VAL A 173 -8.59 -0.10 -41.03
C VAL A 173 -8.16 -0.95 -42.22
N ASN A 174 -8.97 -1.97 -42.49
CA ASN A 174 -8.88 -2.80 -43.66
C ASN A 174 -9.28 -1.92 -44.84
N MET A 175 -8.35 -1.10 -45.34
CA MET A 175 -8.51 -0.38 -46.59
C MET A 175 -8.42 -1.37 -47.74
N SER A 176 -9.52 -2.08 -47.98
CA SER A 176 -9.74 -2.92 -49.15
C SER A 176 -10.84 -2.28 -50.00
N TRP A 177 -10.46 -1.42 -50.93
CA TRP A 177 -11.19 -1.06 -52.17
C TRP A 177 -10.10 -0.49 -53.11
N MET A 178 -9.62 -1.16 -54.16
CA MET A 178 -10.30 -1.49 -55.43
C MET A 178 -11.22 -0.37 -55.92
#